data_AF-A0A9D2A169-F1
#
_entry.id   AF-A0A9D2A169-F1
#
_cell.length_a   1.000
_cell.length_b   1.000
_cell.length_c   1.000
_cell.angle_alpha   90.00
_cell.angle_beta   90.00
_cell.angle_gamma   90.00
#
_symmetry.space_group_name_H-M   'P 1'
#
loop_
_entity.id
_entity.type
_entity.pdbx_description
1 polymer ?
#
loop_
_entity_poly.entity_id
_entity_poly.type
_entity_poly.pdbx_seq_one_letter_code
_entity_poly.pdbx_strand_id
1 'polypeptide(L)'
;MGKLIVKTAAVTFSLLVAVALMLFGIVSLSAPAAMMELTDSLGMNGASAYYSVAVYDRSGDISDLAVAVEKSYDVGHYTDAAEYGQKMLGDDAFAEYCAARDEDTEGSSSILGDYRQYATGMVASAEYFCGEKDAALDTAFAQLGENSFPANNAFMYLRNAAVQSEDKEFCGKILERCDGITPQDAQDVKVLQNFLDLLRADCA
;
A
#
# COMPACT_ATOMS: atom_id res chain seq x y z
N MET A 1 -53.16 7.62 22.54
CA MET A 1 -52.13 6.73 23.12
C MET A 1 -50.96 6.44 22.16
N GLY A 2 -51.19 6.01 20.91
CA GLY A 2 -50.09 5.71 19.96
C GLY A 2 -49.09 6.84 19.71
N LYS A 3 -49.54 8.11 19.61
CA LYS A 3 -48.65 9.28 19.47
C LYS A 3 -47.67 9.48 20.63
N LEU A 4 -48.03 9.08 21.85
CA LEU A 4 -47.18 9.22 23.03
C LEU A 4 -46.13 8.10 23.07
N ILE A 5 -46.53 6.87 22.76
CA ILE A 5 -45.63 5.71 22.67
C ILE A 5 -44.56 5.94 21.60
N VAL A 6 -44.95 6.43 20.42
CA VAL A 6 -44.00 6.74 19.33
C VAL A 6 -43.02 7.84 19.74
N LYS A 7 -43.47 8.89 20.44
CA LYS A 7 -42.58 9.96 20.92
C LYS A 7 -41.57 9.45 21.95
N THR A 8 -42.02 8.66 22.93
CA THR A 8 -41.13 8.12 23.96
C THR A 8 -40.14 7.12 23.35
N ALA A 9 -40.59 6.23 22.46
CA ALA A 9 -39.72 5.29 21.77
C ALA A 9 -38.67 6.01 20.90
N ALA A 10 -39.07 7.07 20.19
CA ALA A 10 -38.14 7.88 19.41
C ALA A 10 -37.09 8.57 20.29
N VAL A 11 -37.49 9.18 21.42
CA VAL A 11 -36.54 9.81 22.36
C VAL A 11 -35.56 8.80 22.94
N THR A 12 -36.05 7.65 23.40
CA THR A 12 -35.18 6.59 23.95
C THR A 12 -34.23 6.04 22.89
N PHE A 13 -34.70 5.80 21.67
CA PHE A 13 -33.86 5.35 20.56
C PHE A 13 -32.78 6.40 20.23
N SER A 14 -33.15 7.67 20.11
CA SER A 14 -32.18 8.75 19.88
C SER A 14 -31.14 8.85 20.99
N LEU A 15 -31.54 8.70 22.26
CA LEU A 15 -30.60 8.68 23.38
C LEU A 15 -29.63 7.51 23.29
N LEU A 16 -30.13 6.31 22.97
CA LEU A 16 -29.29 5.12 22.82
C LEU A 16 -28.29 5.26 21.67
N VAL A 17 -28.73 5.80 20.52
CA VAL A 17 -27.85 6.11 19.39
C VAL A 17 -26.79 7.13 19.80
N ALA A 18 -27.17 8.19 20.52
CA ALA A 18 -26.21 9.20 20.99
C ALA A 18 -25.14 8.61 21.93
N VAL A 19 -25.55 7.76 22.88
CA VAL A 19 -24.62 7.05 23.77
C VAL A 19 -23.72 6.10 23.00
N ALA A 20 -24.28 5.35 22.04
CA ALA A 20 -23.50 4.43 21.20
C ALA A 20 -22.44 5.18 20.38
N LEU A 21 -22.80 6.31 19.75
CA LEU A 21 -21.85 7.15 19.01
C LEU A 21 -20.78 7.76 19.90
N MET A 22 -21.14 8.15 21.13
CA MET A 22 -20.16 8.66 22.11
C MET A 22 -19.17 7.57 22.52
N LEU A 23 -19.65 6.37 22.84
CA LEU A 23 -18.78 5.24 23.16
C LEU A 23 -17.89 4.86 21.97
N PHE A 24 -18.45 4.84 20.76
CA PHE A 24 -17.70 4.60 19.53
C PHE A 24 -16.57 5.62 19.39
N GLY A 25 -16.85 6.92 19.54
CA GLY A 25 -15.82 7.96 19.47
C GLY A 25 -14.73 7.82 20.54
N ILE A 26 -15.09 7.46 21.77
CA ILE A 26 -14.12 7.21 22.85
C ILE A 26 -13.21 6.04 22.50
N VAL A 27 -13.78 4.90 22.09
CA VAL A 27 -13.01 3.70 21.73
C VAL A 27 -12.11 3.96 20.52
N SER A 28 -12.61 4.71 19.54
CA SER A 28 -11.86 5.12 18.34
C SER A 28 -10.56 5.85 18.68
N LEU A 29 -10.59 6.70 19.72
CA LEU A 29 -9.40 7.42 20.16
C LEU A 29 -8.52 6.57 21.09
N SER A 30 -9.13 5.77 21.97
CA SER A 30 -8.37 5.05 23.00
C SER A 30 -7.77 3.72 22.55
N ALA A 31 -8.36 3.07 21.55
CA ALA A 31 -8.05 1.71 21.13
C ALA A 31 -8.16 1.55 19.59
N PRO A 32 -7.28 2.22 18.81
CA PRO A 32 -7.34 2.16 17.35
C PRO A 32 -7.19 0.73 16.79
N ALA A 33 -6.39 -0.14 17.43
CA ALA A 33 -6.23 -1.54 17.00
C ALA A 33 -7.55 -2.34 17.06
N ALA A 34 -8.31 -2.18 18.15
CA ALA A 34 -9.62 -2.83 18.28
C ALA A 34 -10.62 -2.31 17.23
N MET A 35 -10.51 -1.04 16.85
CA MET A 35 -11.35 -0.44 15.82
C MET A 35 -10.95 -0.84 14.41
N MET A 36 -9.64 -0.98 14.15
CA MET A 36 -9.12 -1.56 12.91
C MET A 36 -9.71 -2.96 12.71
N GLU A 37 -9.55 -3.88 13.67
CA GLU A 37 -10.09 -5.24 13.59
C GLU A 37 -11.62 -5.26 13.46
N LEU A 38 -12.33 -4.43 14.23
CA LEU A 38 -13.78 -4.34 14.15
C LEU A 38 -14.23 -3.89 12.76
N THR A 39 -13.64 -2.82 12.23
CA THR A 39 -14.01 -2.30 10.90
C THR A 39 -13.64 -3.27 9.78
N ASP A 40 -12.51 -3.98 9.91
CA ASP A 40 -12.12 -5.06 9.00
C ASP A 40 -13.15 -6.19 8.98
N SER A 41 -13.57 -6.65 10.17
CA SER A 41 -14.57 -7.72 10.30
C SER A 41 -15.95 -7.37 9.73
N LEU A 42 -16.25 -6.08 9.63
CA LEU A 42 -17.48 -5.55 9.05
C LEU A 42 -17.35 -5.25 7.54
N GLY A 43 -16.18 -5.51 6.94
CA GLY A 43 -15.88 -5.20 5.54
C GLY A 43 -15.73 -3.70 5.27
N MET A 44 -15.52 -2.89 6.30
CA MET A 44 -15.32 -1.44 6.21
C MET A 44 -13.83 -1.13 5.97
N ASN A 45 -13.29 -1.64 4.86
CA ASN A 45 -11.84 -1.64 4.59
C ASN A 45 -11.21 -0.24 4.62
N GLY A 46 -11.90 0.79 4.12
CA GLY A 46 -11.40 2.17 4.18
C GLY A 46 -11.29 2.72 5.61
N ALA A 47 -12.20 2.34 6.52
CA ALA A 47 -12.11 2.70 7.93
C ALA A 47 -11.01 1.89 8.64
N SER A 48 -10.86 0.61 8.27
CA SER A 48 -9.76 -0.25 8.75
C SER A 48 -8.40 0.34 8.38
N ALA A 49 -8.22 0.81 7.14
CA ALA A 49 -7.01 1.51 6.70
C ALA A 49 -6.75 2.81 7.46
N TYR A 50 -7.80 3.60 7.75
CA TYR A 50 -7.63 4.81 8.57
C TYR A 50 -7.17 4.48 10.00
N TYR A 51 -7.73 3.43 10.60
CA TYR A 51 -7.31 3.00 11.95
C TYR A 51 -5.93 2.37 11.96
N SER A 52 -5.48 1.68 10.91
CA SER A 52 -4.11 1.13 10.86
C SER A 52 -3.05 2.22 10.89
N VAL A 53 -3.29 3.35 10.22
CA VAL A 53 -2.45 4.56 10.35
C VAL A 53 -2.40 5.04 11.81
N ALA A 54 -3.55 5.15 12.48
CA ALA A 54 -3.61 5.57 13.87
C ALA A 54 -2.97 4.55 14.86
N VAL A 55 -2.95 3.26 14.51
CA VAL A 55 -2.21 2.23 15.25
C VAL A 55 -0.72 2.52 15.14
N TYR A 56 -0.19 2.68 13.93
CA TYR A 56 1.22 2.99 13.70
C TYR A 56 1.64 4.30 14.39
N ASP A 57 0.87 5.38 14.23
CA ASP A 57 1.19 6.67 14.85
C ASP A 57 1.34 6.59 16.38
N ARG A 58 0.71 5.57 17.00
CA ARG A 58 0.81 5.31 18.43
C ARG A 58 1.92 4.33 18.80
N SER A 59 2.16 3.29 18.00
CA SER A 59 3.14 2.26 18.32
C SER A 59 4.55 2.63 17.87
N GLY A 60 4.67 3.27 16.69
CA GLY A 60 5.92 3.48 16.00
C GLY A 60 6.56 2.18 15.47
N ASP A 61 5.83 1.06 15.49
CA ASP A 61 6.36 -0.25 15.09
C ASP A 61 6.32 -0.41 13.57
N ILE A 62 7.42 -0.93 12.99
CA ILE A 62 7.51 -1.14 11.54
C ILE A 62 6.49 -2.16 11.01
N SER A 63 6.08 -3.12 11.84
CA SER A 63 5.04 -4.08 11.49
C SER A 63 3.67 -3.41 11.34
N ASP A 64 3.34 -2.47 12.23
CA ASP A 64 2.12 -1.67 12.13
C ASP A 64 2.20 -0.69 10.95
N LEU A 65 3.40 -0.14 10.68
CA LEU A 65 3.65 0.73 9.53
C LEU A 65 3.39 -0.01 8.21
N ALA A 66 3.92 -1.21 8.07
CA ALA A 66 3.69 -2.07 6.91
C ALA A 66 2.21 -2.36 6.70
N VAL A 67 1.47 -2.69 7.76
CA VAL A 67 0.02 -2.90 7.70
C VAL A 67 -0.72 -1.61 7.28
N ALA A 68 -0.28 -0.44 7.77
CA ALA A 68 -0.85 0.84 7.38
C ALA A 68 -0.66 1.11 5.87
N VAL A 69 0.53 0.86 5.34
CA VAL A 69 0.84 1.03 3.90
C VAL A 69 0.02 0.08 3.04
N GLU A 70 0.05 -1.23 3.36
CA GLU A 70 -0.69 -2.26 2.61
C GLU A 70 -2.19 -1.97 2.56
N LYS A 71 -2.82 -1.76 3.73
CA LYS A 71 -4.26 -1.49 3.80
C LYS A 71 -4.64 -0.21 3.07
N SER A 72 -3.83 0.85 3.19
CA SER A 72 -4.10 2.13 2.51
C SER A 72 -4.02 1.98 1.00
N TYR A 73 -3.01 1.25 0.50
CA TYR A 73 -2.86 0.98 -0.92
C TYR A 73 -4.05 0.18 -1.48
N ASP A 74 -4.45 -0.89 -0.78
CA ASP A 74 -5.54 -1.79 -1.22
C ASP A 74 -6.89 -1.10 -1.38
N VAL A 75 -7.15 -0.05 -0.59
CA VAL A 75 -8.41 0.71 -0.64
C VAL A 75 -8.30 2.01 -1.45
N GLY A 76 -7.15 2.26 -2.09
CA GLY A 76 -6.92 3.44 -2.92
C GLY A 76 -6.69 4.74 -2.13
N HIS A 77 -6.36 4.66 -0.84
CA HIS A 77 -5.89 5.80 -0.05
C HIS A 77 -4.41 6.08 -0.35
N TYR A 78 -4.12 6.42 -1.61
CA TYR A 78 -2.75 6.51 -2.13
C TYR A 78 -1.90 7.59 -1.44
N THR A 79 -2.51 8.67 -0.95
CA THR A 79 -1.78 9.69 -0.19
C THR A 79 -1.17 9.12 1.09
N ASP A 80 -1.95 8.35 1.86
CA ASP A 80 -1.47 7.69 3.07
C ASP A 80 -0.44 6.61 2.72
N ALA A 81 -0.71 5.79 1.70
CA ALA A 81 0.21 4.75 1.25
C ALA A 81 1.57 5.32 0.80
N ALA A 82 1.59 6.46 0.11
CA ALA A 82 2.83 7.13 -0.30
C ALA A 82 3.57 7.74 0.91
N GLU A 83 2.87 8.49 1.77
CA GLU A 83 3.51 9.17 2.92
C GLU A 83 4.10 8.17 3.92
N TYR A 84 3.29 7.21 4.38
CA TYR A 84 3.74 6.19 5.33
C TYR A 84 4.66 5.17 4.66
N GLY A 85 4.48 4.95 3.35
CA GLY A 85 5.37 4.14 2.54
C GLY A 85 6.80 4.67 2.52
N GLN A 86 6.99 5.97 2.31
CA GLN A 86 8.32 6.58 2.35
C GLN A 86 8.95 6.50 3.75
N LYS A 87 8.15 6.67 4.82
CA LYS A 87 8.62 6.43 6.19
C LYS A 87 9.13 4.99 6.36
N MET A 88 8.38 4.02 5.84
CA MET A 88 8.72 2.60 5.91
C MET A 88 10.01 2.27 5.15
N LEU A 89 10.14 2.74 3.90
CA LEU A 89 11.32 2.46 3.06
C LEU A 89 12.59 3.10 3.63
N GLY A 90 12.44 4.21 4.38
CA GLY A 90 13.53 4.92 5.07
C GLY A 90 13.78 4.47 6.51
N ASP A 91 13.05 3.48 7.03
CA ASP A 91 13.21 3.00 8.41
C ASP A 91 14.45 2.08 8.53
N ASP A 92 15.24 2.27 9.58
CA ASP A 92 16.45 1.47 9.83
C ASP A 92 16.14 -0.03 10.02
N ALA A 93 14.95 -0.36 10.53
CA ALA A 93 14.51 -1.74 10.73
C ALA A 93 13.93 -2.37 9.45
N PHE A 94 13.75 -1.61 8.36
CA PHE A 94 13.08 -2.10 7.15
C PHE A 94 13.77 -3.31 6.54
N ALA A 95 15.11 -3.31 6.50
CA ALA A 95 15.84 -4.44 5.95
C ALA A 95 15.67 -5.74 6.75
N GLU A 96 15.70 -5.65 8.08
CA GLU A 96 15.46 -6.79 8.96
C GLU A 96 14.00 -7.26 8.85
N TYR A 97 13.06 -6.33 8.78
CA TYR A 97 11.64 -6.63 8.62
C TYR A 97 11.34 -7.37 7.30
N CYS A 98 11.91 -6.93 6.18
CA CYS A 98 11.77 -7.62 4.90
C CYS A 98 12.32 -9.05 4.98
N ALA A 99 13.51 -9.23 5.56
CA ALA A 99 14.13 -10.55 5.66
C ALA A 99 13.27 -11.53 6.49
N ALA A 100 12.71 -11.06 7.62
CA ALA A 100 11.80 -11.87 8.43
C ALA A 100 10.51 -12.23 7.68
N ARG A 101 9.91 -11.27 6.95
CA ARG A 101 8.73 -11.52 6.10
C ARG A 101 9.02 -12.53 4.99
N ASP A 102 10.19 -12.44 4.35
CA ASP A 102 10.58 -13.36 3.29
C ASP A 102 10.81 -14.78 3.83
N GLU A 103 11.41 -14.92 5.01
CA GLU A 103 11.57 -16.21 5.70
C GLU A 103 10.21 -16.84 6.06
N ASP A 104 9.29 -16.05 6.63
CA ASP A 104 7.94 -16.49 7.00
C ASP A 104 7.10 -16.94 5.79
N THR A 105 7.46 -16.49 4.59
CA THR A 105 6.72 -16.73 3.36
C THR A 105 7.46 -17.65 2.38
N GLU A 106 8.62 -18.18 2.78
CA GLU A 106 9.46 -19.05 1.95
C GLU A 106 8.67 -20.29 1.50
N GLY A 107 8.72 -20.57 0.19
CA GLY A 107 8.03 -21.72 -0.41
C GLY A 107 6.52 -21.54 -0.60
N SER A 108 5.94 -20.38 -0.24
CA SER A 108 4.56 -20.05 -0.57
C SER A 108 4.37 -19.93 -2.08
N SER A 109 3.39 -20.66 -2.63
CA SER A 109 3.03 -20.53 -4.05
C SER A 109 2.20 -19.27 -4.35
N SER A 110 1.74 -18.57 -3.33
CA SER A 110 0.86 -17.40 -3.46
C SER A 110 1.61 -16.07 -3.35
N ILE A 111 2.87 -16.09 -2.90
CA ILE A 111 3.70 -14.90 -2.72
C ILE A 111 4.80 -14.94 -3.77
N LEU A 112 4.87 -13.88 -4.57
CA LEU A 112 5.74 -13.80 -5.73
C LEU A 112 6.76 -12.68 -5.51
N GLY A 113 8.03 -13.06 -5.33
CA GLY A 113 9.13 -12.13 -5.13
C GLY A 113 9.37 -11.78 -3.66
N ASP A 114 10.34 -10.90 -3.44
CA ASP A 114 10.72 -10.43 -2.11
C ASP A 114 9.82 -9.29 -1.60
N TYR A 115 9.67 -9.20 -0.29
CA TYR A 115 8.81 -8.22 0.37
C TYR A 115 9.29 -6.79 0.12
N ARG A 116 10.60 -6.56 -0.04
CA ARG A 116 11.15 -5.23 -0.33
C ARG A 116 10.61 -4.68 -1.64
N GLN A 117 10.65 -5.47 -2.71
CA GLN A 117 10.14 -5.10 -4.03
C GLN A 117 8.62 -4.95 -4.02
N TYR A 118 7.93 -5.84 -3.29
CA TYR A 118 6.49 -5.75 -3.08
C TYR A 118 6.08 -4.41 -2.44
N ALA A 119 6.69 -4.10 -1.29
CA ALA A 119 6.47 -2.85 -0.56
C ALA A 119 6.82 -1.64 -1.42
N THR A 120 8.01 -1.63 -2.03
CA THR A 120 8.45 -0.52 -2.90
C THR A 120 7.49 -0.32 -4.09
N GLY A 121 6.99 -1.40 -4.69
CA GLY A 121 6.03 -1.34 -5.80
C GLY A 121 4.72 -0.66 -5.41
N MET A 122 4.21 -0.93 -4.20
CA MET A 122 3.03 -0.24 -3.66
C MET A 122 3.30 1.25 -3.45
N VAL A 123 4.43 1.61 -2.82
CA VAL A 123 4.78 3.01 -2.54
C VAL A 123 4.97 3.79 -3.84
N ALA A 124 5.75 3.27 -4.78
CA ALA A 124 5.98 3.90 -6.07
C ALA A 124 4.67 4.08 -6.87
N SER A 125 3.78 3.08 -6.84
CA SER A 125 2.48 3.18 -7.49
C SER A 125 1.58 4.21 -6.81
N ALA A 126 1.61 4.29 -5.48
CA ALA A 126 0.86 5.29 -4.72
C ALA A 126 1.33 6.71 -5.06
N GLU A 127 2.65 6.93 -5.16
CA GLU A 127 3.23 8.20 -5.62
C GLU A 127 2.77 8.55 -7.03
N TYR A 128 2.79 7.58 -7.94
CA TYR A 128 2.26 7.75 -9.30
C TYR A 128 0.79 8.20 -9.28
N PHE A 129 -0.07 7.54 -8.51
CA PHE A 129 -1.49 7.90 -8.42
C PHE A 129 -1.74 9.25 -7.72
N CYS A 130 -0.79 9.72 -6.91
CA CYS A 130 -0.79 11.09 -6.36
C CYS A 130 -0.29 12.14 -7.35
N GLY A 131 0.18 11.74 -8.54
CA GLY A 131 0.72 12.64 -9.57
C GLY A 131 2.23 12.87 -9.48
N GLU A 132 2.91 12.25 -8.50
CA GLU A 132 4.34 12.40 -8.23
C GLU A 132 5.18 11.42 -9.08
N LYS A 133 5.03 11.51 -10.39
CA LYS A 133 5.58 10.54 -11.36
C LYS A 133 7.10 10.37 -11.29
N ASP A 134 7.84 11.46 -11.11
CA ASP A 134 9.30 11.38 -11.06
C ASP A 134 9.78 10.75 -9.74
N ALA A 135 9.13 11.07 -8.62
CA ALA A 135 9.37 10.43 -7.32
C ALA A 135 9.09 8.93 -7.37
N ALA A 136 7.98 8.52 -8.00
CA ALA A 136 7.63 7.12 -8.20
C ALA A 136 8.76 6.31 -8.88
N LEU A 137 9.37 6.88 -9.93
CA LEU A 137 10.51 6.26 -10.62
C LEU A 137 11.75 6.21 -9.74
N ASP A 138 12.02 7.26 -8.98
CA ASP A 138 13.17 7.33 -8.06
C ASP A 138 13.04 6.30 -6.94
N THR A 139 11.85 6.16 -6.35
CA THR A 139 11.52 5.14 -5.34
C THR A 139 11.74 3.72 -5.86
N ALA A 140 11.18 3.41 -7.04
CA ALA A 140 11.34 2.09 -7.65
C ALA A 140 12.81 1.77 -7.98
N PHE A 141 13.56 2.78 -8.45
CA PHE A 141 14.97 2.60 -8.80
C PHE A 141 15.87 2.44 -7.56
N ALA A 142 15.64 3.22 -6.50
CA ALA A 142 16.48 3.23 -5.31
C ALA A 142 16.53 1.87 -4.60
N GLN A 143 15.45 1.09 -4.67
CA GLN A 143 15.34 -0.21 -4.00
C GLN A 143 15.63 -1.40 -4.92
N LEU A 144 15.92 -1.18 -6.21
CA LEU A 144 16.09 -2.25 -7.19
C LEU A 144 17.37 -3.11 -6.95
N GLY A 145 18.36 -2.53 -6.27
CA GLY A 145 19.69 -3.11 -6.11
C GLY A 145 20.63 -2.77 -7.26
N GLU A 146 21.93 -2.70 -6.97
CA GLU A 146 22.93 -2.36 -7.99
C GLU A 146 23.01 -3.45 -9.08
N ASN A 147 22.89 -3.04 -10.35
CA ASN A 147 22.99 -3.94 -11.50
C ASN A 147 22.08 -5.18 -11.40
N SER A 148 20.87 -5.02 -10.87
CA SER A 148 19.85 -6.06 -10.77
C SER A 148 18.54 -5.61 -11.39
N PHE A 149 17.74 -6.58 -11.80
CA PHE A 149 16.36 -6.38 -12.24
C PHE A 149 15.55 -7.65 -11.93
N PRO A 150 15.29 -7.93 -10.65
CA PRO A 150 14.70 -9.20 -10.25
C PRO A 150 13.25 -9.30 -10.72
N ALA A 151 12.73 -10.53 -10.83
CA ALA A 151 11.32 -10.73 -11.14
C ALA A 151 10.43 -10.12 -10.05
N ASN A 152 9.24 -9.63 -10.44
CA ASN A 152 8.27 -8.98 -9.55
C ASN A 152 8.78 -7.72 -8.84
N ASN A 153 9.75 -7.02 -9.44
CA ASN A 153 10.27 -5.76 -8.91
C ASN A 153 9.24 -4.60 -8.97
N ALA A 154 9.58 -3.49 -8.31
CA ALA A 154 8.74 -2.29 -8.24
C ALA A 154 8.38 -1.67 -9.62
N PHE A 155 9.22 -1.83 -10.65
CA PHE A 155 8.89 -1.32 -12.00
C PHE A 155 7.71 -2.08 -12.65
N MET A 156 7.47 -3.33 -12.26
CA MET A 156 6.29 -4.09 -12.71
C MET A 156 4.99 -3.44 -12.23
N TYR A 157 4.99 -2.91 -11.00
CA TYR A 157 3.85 -2.20 -10.43
C TYR A 157 3.59 -0.88 -11.16
N LEU A 158 4.64 -0.10 -11.40
CA LEU A 158 4.54 1.15 -12.17
C LEU A 158 4.05 0.93 -13.59
N ARG A 159 4.56 -0.10 -14.30
CA ARG A 159 4.03 -0.47 -15.62
C ARG A 159 2.54 -0.76 -15.52
N ASN A 160 2.12 -1.59 -14.57
CA ASN A 160 0.70 -1.95 -14.44
C ASN A 160 -0.17 -0.73 -14.14
N ALA A 161 0.29 0.19 -13.29
CA ALA A 161 -0.42 1.44 -12.99
C ALA A 161 -0.53 2.34 -14.24
N ALA A 162 0.58 2.50 -14.98
CA ALA A 162 0.64 3.31 -16.19
C ALA A 162 -0.28 2.76 -17.30
N VAL A 163 -0.20 1.44 -17.56
CA VAL A 163 -1.00 0.76 -18.59
C VAL A 163 -2.49 0.84 -18.26
N GLN A 164 -2.87 0.58 -17.00
CA GLN A 164 -4.28 0.69 -16.57
C GLN A 164 -4.81 2.13 -16.68
N SER A 165 -3.95 3.12 -16.53
CA SER A 165 -4.29 4.54 -16.66
C SER A 165 -4.17 5.07 -18.10
N GLU A 166 -3.79 4.21 -19.05
CA GLU A 166 -3.50 4.57 -20.45
C GLU A 166 -2.46 5.71 -20.59
N ASP A 167 -1.53 5.79 -19.63
CA ASP A 167 -0.57 6.89 -19.50
C ASP A 167 0.71 6.63 -20.30
N LYS A 168 0.60 6.81 -21.61
CA LYS A 168 1.69 6.58 -22.56
C LYS A 168 2.93 7.45 -22.28
N GLU A 169 2.74 8.67 -21.79
CA GLU A 169 3.85 9.55 -21.43
C GLU A 169 4.68 8.94 -20.30
N PHE A 170 4.01 8.45 -19.25
CA PHE A 170 4.72 7.82 -18.14
C PHE A 170 5.34 6.48 -18.53
N CYS A 171 4.72 5.69 -19.41
CA CYS A 171 5.38 4.52 -19.98
C CYS A 171 6.70 4.87 -20.67
N GLY A 172 6.74 5.98 -21.41
CA GLY A 172 7.97 6.50 -22.03
C GLY A 172 9.06 6.79 -20.99
N LYS A 173 8.70 7.45 -19.88
CA LYS A 173 9.63 7.71 -18.78
C LYS A 173 10.15 6.44 -18.11
N ILE A 174 9.30 5.41 -17.95
CA ILE A 174 9.72 4.10 -17.44
C ILE A 174 10.76 3.47 -18.39
N LEU A 175 10.51 3.49 -19.71
CA LEU A 175 11.46 2.97 -20.70
C LEU A 175 12.81 3.70 -20.61
N GLU A 176 12.80 5.03 -20.59
CA GLU A 176 14.01 5.85 -20.46
C GLU A 176 14.79 5.53 -19.18
N ARG A 177 14.09 5.35 -18.06
CA ARG A 177 14.71 4.98 -16.77
C ARG A 177 15.37 3.60 -16.84
N CYS A 178 14.71 2.64 -17.50
CA CYS A 178 15.19 1.27 -17.59
C CYS A 178 16.30 1.06 -18.64
N ASP A 179 16.42 1.92 -19.66
CA ASP A 179 17.47 1.83 -20.68
C ASP A 179 18.90 1.94 -20.10
N GLY A 180 19.05 2.58 -18.94
CA GLY A 180 20.32 2.69 -18.21
C GLY A 180 20.66 1.49 -17.32
N ILE A 181 19.75 0.52 -17.17
CA ILE A 181 19.94 -0.62 -16.27
C ILE A 181 20.68 -1.73 -17.01
N THR A 182 21.82 -2.15 -16.46
CA THR A 182 22.62 -3.25 -17.01
C THR A 182 22.76 -4.37 -15.98
N PRO A 183 21.78 -5.31 -15.92
CA PRO A 183 21.85 -6.38 -14.95
C PRO A 183 23.04 -7.31 -15.21
N GLN A 184 23.70 -7.78 -14.15
CA GLN A 184 24.80 -8.74 -14.28
C GLN A 184 24.32 -10.19 -14.33
N ASP A 185 23.21 -10.48 -13.66
CA ASP A 185 22.63 -11.81 -13.66
C ASP A 185 21.89 -12.11 -14.98
N ALA A 186 22.10 -13.31 -15.53
CA ALA A 186 21.55 -13.68 -16.83
C ALA A 186 20.02 -13.86 -16.81
N GLN A 187 19.43 -14.16 -15.66
CA GLN A 187 17.99 -14.20 -15.49
C GLN A 187 17.43 -12.77 -15.45
N ASP A 188 18.04 -11.87 -14.69
CA ASP A 188 17.62 -10.46 -14.63
C ASP A 188 17.69 -9.78 -16.00
N VAL A 189 18.72 -10.08 -16.82
CA VAL A 189 18.79 -9.59 -18.21
C VAL A 189 17.55 -10.00 -19.01
N LYS A 190 17.08 -11.25 -18.87
CA LYS A 190 15.86 -11.72 -19.55
C LYS A 190 14.61 -11.07 -18.98
N VAL A 191 14.54 -10.87 -17.67
CA VAL A 191 13.40 -10.21 -17.01
C VAL A 191 13.29 -8.76 -17.52
N LEU A 192 14.40 -8.03 -17.57
CA LEU A 192 14.44 -6.66 -18.09
C LEU A 192 14.03 -6.61 -19.57
N GLN A 193 14.57 -7.49 -20.41
CA GLN A 193 14.21 -7.55 -21.84
C GLN A 193 12.70 -7.80 -22.03
N ASN A 194 12.16 -8.81 -21.33
CA ASN A 194 10.73 -9.12 -21.39
C ASN A 194 9.87 -7.95 -20.88
N PHE A 195 10.29 -7.29 -19.81
CA PHE A 195 9.61 -6.12 -19.27
C PHE A 195 9.54 -4.98 -20.30
N LEU A 196 10.67 -4.64 -20.93
CA LEU A 196 10.76 -3.58 -21.93
C LEU A 196 9.91 -3.90 -23.17
N ASP A 197 9.93 -5.15 -23.63
CA ASP A 197 9.15 -5.58 -24.79
C ASP A 197 7.64 -5.50 -24.52
N LEU A 198 7.20 -5.95 -23.33
CA LEU A 198 5.80 -5.84 -22.92
C LEU A 198 5.38 -4.38 -22.77
N LEU A 199 6.18 -3.54 -22.11
CA LEU A 199 5.87 -2.13 -21.92
C LEU A 199 5.75 -1.39 -23.26
N ARG A 200 6.63 -1.68 -24.22
CA ARG A 200 6.53 -1.11 -25.58
C ARG A 200 5.29 -1.58 -26.32
N ALA A 201 4.89 -2.85 -26.14
CA ALA A 201 3.70 -3.39 -26.79
C ALA A 201 2.41 -2.77 -26.23
N ASP A 202 2.32 -2.59 -24.91
CA ASP A 202 1.12 -2.08 -24.24
C ASP A 202 0.96 -0.55 -24.38
N CYS A 203 2.08 0.19 -24.49
CA CYS A 203 2.05 1.65 -24.54
C CYS A 203 2.32 2.25 -25.95
N ALA A 204 2.38 1.41 -27.00
CA ALA A 204 2.36 1.85 -28.40
C ALA A 204 1.04 2.57 -28.74
#